data_AF-V4NWI1-F1
#
_entry.id   AF-V4NWI1-F1
#
_cell.length_a   1.000
_cell.length_b   1.000
_cell.length_c   1.000
_cell.angle_alpha   90.00
_cell.angle_beta   90.00
_cell.angle_gamma   90.00
#
_symmetry.space_group_name_H-M   'P 1'
#
loop_
_entity.id
_entity.type
_entity.pdbx_description
1 polymer ?
#
loop_
_entity_poly.entity_id
_entity_poly.type
_entity_poly.pdbx_seq_one_letter_code
_entity_poly.pdbx_strand_id
1 'polypeptide(L)'
;MSVTSSPEATTATDTSADAPVTTVATLEPVAEAQASAEAAHGDTHTTTAHAEEHASGGLPQFQTEHWAGQMVWLVIIFLVLFVLIAKVFAPRLRKVIDTRGATIAEDLANARAIRDEAEAQAKDAAAETAAAHVAARKLAADAKAKAAAEQAAAQAKEDARLNAVLAESEASIRAKRDEALSHVTEIATDTASALIEKLTGKAPTKTALTAALKKA
;
A
#
# COMPACT_ATOMS: atom_id res chain seq x y z
N MET A 1 -53.68 28.38 -8.15
CA MET A 1 -52.60 27.45 -7.74
C MET A 1 -51.73 28.21 -6.76
N SER A 2 -52.14 28.20 -5.49
CA SER A 2 -51.51 28.89 -4.37
C SER A 2 -50.37 28.03 -3.84
N VAL A 3 -49.14 28.50 -3.97
CA VAL A 3 -47.97 27.88 -3.33
C VAL A 3 -47.56 28.79 -2.16
N THR A 4 -47.90 28.33 -0.97
CA THR A 4 -47.25 28.70 0.29
C THR A 4 -46.10 27.72 0.52
N SER A 5 -44.88 28.19 0.71
CA SER A 5 -44.01 27.81 1.85
C SER A 5 -42.63 28.44 1.67
N SER A 6 -42.31 29.40 2.54
CA SER A 6 -40.92 29.70 2.91
C SER A 6 -40.57 28.82 4.12
N PRO A 7 -39.34 28.31 4.18
CA PRO A 7 -38.64 28.37 5.45
C PRO A 7 -37.30 29.12 5.37
N GLU A 8 -37.09 29.81 6.47
CA GLU A 8 -36.04 30.71 6.88
C GLU A 8 -34.63 30.09 6.86
N ALA A 9 -33.66 30.91 6.48
CA ALA A 9 -32.24 30.62 6.58
C ALA A 9 -31.74 30.92 8.00
N THR A 10 -30.89 30.05 8.55
CA THR A 10 -29.79 30.47 9.42
C THR A 10 -28.62 29.51 9.25
N THR A 11 -27.48 30.14 9.01
CA THR A 11 -26.19 29.60 8.61
C THR A 11 -25.36 29.06 9.78
N ALA A 12 -24.54 28.07 9.41
CA ALA A 12 -23.34 27.51 10.03
C ALA A 12 -22.59 28.33 11.10
N THR A 13 -21.99 27.57 12.04
CA THR A 13 -20.55 27.45 12.45
C THR A 13 -20.57 27.19 13.97
N ASP A 14 -20.07 26.10 14.55
CA ASP A 14 -18.65 25.75 14.63
C ASP A 14 -18.46 24.34 15.25
N THR A 15 -17.51 23.60 14.65
CA THR A 15 -16.57 22.60 15.16
C THR A 15 -16.51 22.34 16.68
N SER A 16 -16.58 21.07 17.08
CA SER A 16 -15.47 20.32 17.70
C SER A 16 -15.97 19.10 18.49
N ALA A 17 -15.33 17.96 18.20
CA ALA A 17 -15.06 16.77 19.02
C ALA A 17 -15.97 16.42 20.22
N ASP A 18 -16.41 15.16 20.32
CA ASP A 18 -15.65 14.14 21.08
C ASP A 18 -16.44 12.82 21.18
N ALA A 19 -15.71 11.70 21.16
CA ALA A 19 -16.22 10.34 21.30
C ALA A 19 -16.40 9.98 22.79
N PRO A 20 -17.27 9.03 23.18
CA PRO A 20 -17.32 8.60 24.58
C PRO A 20 -16.11 7.72 24.92
N VAL A 21 -15.08 8.34 25.51
CA VAL A 21 -13.92 7.68 26.11
C VAL A 21 -14.32 6.95 27.39
N THR A 22 -13.82 5.71 27.49
CA THR A 22 -13.69 4.89 28.70
C THR A 22 -13.06 5.67 29.84
N THR A 23 -13.84 6.00 30.87
CA THR A 23 -13.30 6.55 32.13
C THR A 23 -12.92 5.42 33.08
N VAL A 24 -11.63 5.44 33.39
CA VAL A 24 -10.85 4.57 34.27
C VAL A 24 -11.37 4.58 35.71
N ALA A 25 -11.28 3.42 36.34
CA ALA A 25 -11.53 3.20 37.76
C ALA A 25 -10.64 4.11 38.63
N THR A 26 -11.28 4.91 39.49
CA THR A 26 -10.63 5.57 40.63
C THR A 26 -11.20 4.97 41.90
N LEU A 27 -10.33 4.30 42.64
CA LEU A 27 -10.57 3.80 43.99
C LEU A 27 -10.40 4.96 44.97
N GLU A 28 -11.42 5.22 45.79
CA GLU A 28 -11.26 5.95 47.05
C GLU A 28 -11.75 5.11 48.24
N PRO A 29 -11.09 5.22 49.40
CA PRO A 29 -11.17 4.26 50.49
C PRO A 29 -12.36 4.54 51.41
N VAL A 30 -13.12 3.49 51.74
CA VAL A 30 -14.09 3.56 52.84
C VAL A 30 -13.33 3.40 54.15
N ALA A 31 -13.18 4.53 54.84
CA ALA A 31 -12.66 4.62 56.19
C ALA A 31 -13.54 3.88 57.21
N GLU A 32 -12.87 3.23 58.15
CA GLU A 32 -13.43 2.63 59.36
C GLU A 32 -14.22 3.63 60.20
N ALA A 33 -15.34 3.16 60.75
CA ALA A 33 -15.92 3.70 61.96
C ALA A 33 -16.38 2.53 62.85
N GLN A 34 -15.61 2.32 63.93
CA GLN A 34 -15.94 1.44 65.03
C GLN A 34 -17.28 1.84 65.67
N ALA A 35 -18.10 0.85 65.99
CA ALA A 35 -19.09 0.93 67.06
C ALA A 35 -18.98 -0.33 67.91
N SER A 36 -18.14 -0.24 68.93
CA SER A 36 -18.14 -1.11 70.10
C SER A 36 -19.43 -0.89 70.89
N ALA A 37 -20.26 -1.93 70.99
CA ALA A 37 -21.32 -2.03 71.98
C ALA A 37 -21.21 -3.41 72.63
N GLU A 38 -20.50 -3.42 73.75
CA GLU A 38 -20.55 -4.44 74.77
C GLU A 38 -22.00 -4.53 75.29
N ALA A 39 -22.60 -5.70 75.13
CA ALA A 39 -23.83 -6.07 75.82
C ALA A 39 -23.54 -7.34 76.61
N ALA A 40 -23.19 -7.10 77.86
CA ALA A 40 -23.20 -8.00 78.99
C ALA A 40 -24.14 -9.21 78.83
N HIS A 41 -23.57 -10.38 79.08
CA HIS A 41 -24.28 -11.54 79.58
C HIS A 41 -25.14 -11.11 80.78
N GLY A 42 -26.45 -11.00 80.55
CA GLY A 42 -27.47 -10.81 81.58
C GLY A 42 -28.39 -12.02 81.53
N ASP A 43 -28.39 -12.76 82.63
CA ASP A 43 -29.18 -13.96 82.90
C ASP A 43 -30.61 -13.90 82.36
N THR A 44 -30.99 -14.89 81.54
CA THR A 44 -32.38 -15.38 81.57
C THR A 44 -32.40 -16.86 81.24
N HIS A 45 -32.14 -17.64 82.28
CA HIS A 45 -32.50 -19.04 82.38
C HIS A 45 -34.03 -19.13 82.37
N THR A 46 -34.65 -19.21 81.18
CA THR A 46 -36.07 -19.56 81.10
C THR A 46 -36.16 -21.08 81.09
N THR A 47 -36.52 -21.62 82.25
CA THR A 47 -36.75 -23.04 82.48
C THR A 47 -37.94 -23.50 81.62
N THR A 48 -37.68 -24.24 80.55
CA THR A 48 -38.69 -25.15 79.99
C THR A 48 -38.57 -26.44 80.81
N ALA A 49 -39.55 -26.61 81.70
CA ALA A 49 -39.75 -27.86 82.44
C ALA A 49 -40.07 -28.98 81.44
N HIS A 50 -39.04 -29.71 81.02
CA HIS A 50 -39.23 -31.09 80.59
C HIS A 50 -39.30 -31.94 81.86
N ALA A 51 -40.53 -32.36 82.20
CA ALA A 51 -40.72 -33.40 83.20
C ALA A 51 -39.98 -34.66 82.73
N GLU A 52 -39.08 -35.14 83.59
CA GLU A 52 -38.26 -36.31 83.34
C GLU A 52 -39.10 -37.59 83.25
N GLU A 53 -38.85 -38.39 82.23
CA GLU A 53 -38.62 -39.81 82.40
C GLU A 53 -37.45 -40.23 81.50
N HIS A 54 -36.37 -40.69 82.13
CA HIS A 54 -35.52 -41.85 81.78
C HIS A 54 -34.05 -41.64 82.18
N ALA A 55 -33.72 -42.32 83.29
CA ALA A 55 -32.55 -43.17 83.52
C ALA A 55 -31.13 -42.71 83.13
N SER A 56 -30.24 -42.85 84.11
CA SER A 56 -28.78 -42.74 84.05
C SER A 56 -28.15 -43.07 82.68
N GLY A 57 -27.49 -42.09 82.05
CA GLY A 57 -26.65 -42.37 80.88
C GLY A 57 -26.09 -41.14 80.18
N GLY A 58 -24.90 -40.69 80.62
CA GLY A 58 -23.99 -39.83 79.84
C GLY A 58 -24.52 -38.44 79.44
N LEU A 59 -23.64 -37.56 78.93
CA LEU A 59 -24.10 -36.29 78.37
C LEU A 59 -25.05 -36.59 77.19
N PRO A 60 -26.25 -35.98 77.12
CA PRO A 60 -27.29 -36.31 76.13
C PRO A 60 -26.84 -36.10 74.66
N GLN A 61 -25.73 -35.42 74.43
CA GLN A 61 -25.09 -35.24 73.12
C GLN A 61 -24.37 -36.50 72.58
N PHE A 62 -24.14 -37.53 73.40
CA PHE A 62 -23.45 -38.77 73.01
C PHE A 62 -24.36 -40.00 72.94
N GLN A 63 -25.68 -39.82 73.04
CA GLN A 63 -26.66 -40.89 72.84
C GLN A 63 -26.76 -41.22 71.33
N THR A 64 -25.99 -42.21 70.87
CA THR A 64 -25.83 -42.56 69.44
C THR A 64 -27.04 -43.26 68.81
N GLU A 65 -28.15 -43.44 69.54
CA GLU A 65 -29.32 -44.20 69.09
C GLU A 65 -29.96 -43.64 67.82
N HIS A 66 -29.93 -42.32 67.60
CA HIS A 66 -30.47 -41.67 66.40
C HIS A 66 -29.43 -41.40 65.30
N TRP A 67 -28.14 -41.62 65.57
CA TRP A 67 -27.07 -41.32 64.62
C TRP A 67 -27.14 -42.22 63.39
N ALA A 68 -27.53 -43.48 63.55
CA ALA A 68 -27.69 -44.40 62.42
C ALA A 68 -28.78 -43.94 61.44
N GLY A 69 -29.93 -43.49 61.94
CA GLY A 69 -31.02 -42.97 61.11
C GLY A 69 -30.64 -41.68 60.37
N GLN A 70 -29.94 -40.77 61.06
CA GLN A 70 -29.43 -39.54 60.46
C GLN A 70 -28.41 -39.83 59.35
N MET A 71 -27.50 -40.79 59.56
CA MET A 71 -26.51 -41.20 58.56
C MET A 71 -27.15 -41.85 57.35
N VAL A 72 -28.15 -42.72 57.53
CA VAL A 72 -28.90 -43.32 56.41
C VAL A 72 -29.60 -42.24 55.59
N TRP A 73 -30.26 -41.27 56.25
CA TRP A 73 -30.88 -40.15 55.56
C TRP A 73 -29.85 -39.26 54.84
N LEU A 74 -28.71 -38.96 55.48
CA LEU A 74 -27.61 -38.22 54.88
C LEU A 74 -27.09 -38.91 53.61
N VAL A 75 -26.93 -40.23 53.65
CA VAL A 75 -26.49 -41.03 52.50
C VAL A 75 -27.53 -40.98 51.38
N ILE A 76 -28.83 -41.04 51.69
CA ILE A 76 -29.90 -40.93 50.69
C ILE A 76 -29.83 -39.56 49.99
N ILE A 77 -29.82 -38.45 50.74
CA ILE A 77 -29.76 -37.11 50.15
C ILE A 77 -28.43 -36.87 49.42
N PHE A 78 -27.33 -37.41 49.95
CA PHE A 78 -26.01 -37.30 49.34
C PHE A 78 -25.98 -38.04 48.00
N LEU A 79 -26.55 -39.25 47.92
CA LEU A 79 -26.65 -40.00 46.68
C LEU A 79 -27.53 -39.28 45.65
N VAL A 80 -28.68 -38.73 46.06
CA VAL A 80 -29.54 -37.94 45.16
C VAL A 80 -28.79 -36.72 44.62
N LEU A 81 -28.13 -35.96 45.49
CA LEU A 81 -27.34 -34.80 45.10
C LEU A 81 -26.14 -35.19 44.21
N PHE A 82 -25.45 -36.28 44.54
CA PHE A 82 -24.33 -36.80 43.77
C PHE A 82 -24.76 -37.17 42.36
N VAL A 83 -25.90 -37.87 42.19
CA VAL A 83 -26.46 -38.21 40.88
C VAL A 83 -26.82 -36.95 40.11
N LEU A 84 -27.41 -35.94 40.75
CA LEU A 84 -27.74 -34.67 40.10
C LEU A 84 -26.47 -33.94 39.59
N ILE A 85 -25.42 -33.88 40.41
CA ILE A 85 -24.14 -33.28 40.02
C ILE A 85 -23.49 -34.07 38.89
N ALA A 86 -23.39 -35.40 39.02
CA ALA A 86 -22.76 -36.27 38.05
C ALA A 86 -23.49 -36.25 36.70
N LYS A 87 -24.83 -36.21 36.70
CA LYS A 87 -25.64 -36.31 35.49
C LYS A 87 -25.96 -34.97 34.84
N VAL A 88 -25.96 -33.86 35.57
CA VAL A 88 -26.38 -32.54 35.05
C VAL A 88 -25.26 -31.50 35.11
N PHE A 89 -24.62 -31.32 36.25
CA PHE A 89 -23.63 -30.25 36.43
C PHE A 89 -22.30 -30.57 35.74
N ALA A 90 -21.77 -31.79 35.90
CA ALA A 90 -20.54 -32.23 35.25
C ALA A 90 -20.60 -32.13 33.71
N PRO A 91 -21.64 -32.64 33.01
CA PRO A 91 -21.71 -32.51 31.56
C PRO A 91 -21.91 -31.07 31.09
N ARG A 92 -22.63 -30.23 31.85
CA ARG A 92 -22.77 -28.80 31.52
C ARG A 92 -21.43 -28.07 31.60
N LEU A 93 -20.65 -28.30 32.65
CA LEU A 93 -19.34 -27.68 32.80
C LEU A 93 -18.37 -28.13 31.71
N ARG A 94 -18.37 -29.43 31.39
CA ARG A 94 -17.56 -29.97 30.29
C ARG A 94 -17.92 -29.35 28.94
N LYS A 95 -19.21 -29.21 28.65
CA LYS A 95 -19.68 -28.54 27.42
C LYS A 95 -19.14 -27.12 27.30
N VAL A 96 -19.12 -26.34 28.39
CA VAL A 96 -18.60 -24.95 28.34
C VAL A 96 -17.11 -24.93 28.04
N ILE A 97 -16.34 -25.82 28.66
CA ILE A 97 -14.89 -25.93 28.42
C ILE A 97 -14.62 -26.35 26.96
N ASP A 98 -15.33 -27.37 26.48
CA ASP A 98 -15.19 -27.88 25.11
C ASP A 98 -15.60 -26.81 24.09
N THR A 99 -16.71 -26.09 24.31
CA THR A 99 -17.15 -24.99 23.43
C THR A 99 -16.12 -23.87 23.38
N ARG A 100 -15.58 -23.42 24.53
CA ARG A 100 -14.54 -22.38 24.54
C ARG A 100 -13.27 -22.84 23.84
N GLY A 101 -12.83 -24.07 24.10
CA GLY A 101 -11.67 -24.65 23.44
C GLY A 101 -11.86 -24.75 21.93
N ALA A 102 -13.04 -25.20 21.47
CA ALA A 102 -13.38 -25.28 20.06
C ALA A 102 -13.41 -23.91 19.39
N THR A 103 -14.06 -22.92 20.00
CA THR A 103 -14.09 -21.55 19.47
C THR A 103 -12.69 -20.94 19.37
N ILE A 104 -11.86 -21.08 20.41
CA ILE A 104 -10.47 -20.57 20.36
C ILE A 104 -9.66 -21.27 19.27
N ALA A 105 -9.82 -22.59 19.12
CA ALA A 105 -9.13 -23.35 18.09
C ALA A 105 -9.58 -22.94 16.67
N GLU A 106 -10.88 -22.71 16.49
CA GLU A 106 -11.48 -22.23 15.24
C GLU A 106 -11.01 -20.81 14.91
N ASP A 107 -11.06 -19.89 15.87
CA ASP A 107 -10.59 -18.51 15.71
C ASP A 107 -9.10 -18.48 15.35
N LEU A 108 -8.28 -19.30 16.00
CA LEU A 108 -6.86 -19.39 15.72
C LEU A 108 -6.57 -20.01 14.34
N ALA A 109 -7.35 -21.02 13.94
CA ALA A 109 -7.24 -21.63 12.62
C ALA A 109 -7.65 -20.63 11.52
N ASN A 110 -8.75 -19.91 11.72
CA ASN A 110 -9.22 -18.88 10.80
C ASN A 110 -8.23 -17.71 10.71
N ALA A 111 -7.71 -17.23 11.84
CA ALA A 111 -6.69 -16.18 11.85
C ALA A 111 -5.42 -16.59 11.09
N ARG A 112 -4.97 -17.84 11.25
CA ARG A 112 -3.84 -18.39 10.48
C ARG A 112 -4.16 -18.47 8.99
N ALA A 113 -5.33 -18.99 8.62
CA ALA A 113 -5.74 -19.09 7.23
C ALA A 113 -5.80 -17.72 6.55
N ILE A 114 -6.40 -16.72 7.20
CA ILE A 114 -6.47 -15.33 6.70
C ILE A 114 -5.07 -14.74 6.58
N ARG A 115 -4.19 -14.97 7.57
CA ARG A 115 -2.81 -14.49 7.53
C ARG A 115 -2.01 -15.13 6.40
N ASP A 116 -2.13 -16.44 6.21
CA ASP A 116 -1.42 -17.16 5.15
C ASP A 116 -1.95 -16.76 3.76
N GLU A 117 -3.26 -16.54 3.61
CA GLU A 117 -3.87 -16.01 2.38
C GLU A 117 -3.39 -14.58 2.10
N ALA A 118 -3.36 -13.71 3.11
CA ALA A 118 -2.84 -12.34 2.96
C ALA A 118 -1.35 -12.33 2.59
N GLU A 119 -0.54 -13.21 3.18
CA GLU A 119 0.87 -13.34 2.82
C GLU A 119 1.07 -13.87 1.40
N ALA A 120 0.24 -14.82 0.96
CA ALA A 120 0.25 -15.31 -0.42
C ALA A 120 -0.12 -14.18 -1.41
N GLN A 121 -1.22 -13.46 -1.16
CA GLN A 121 -1.64 -12.34 -2.01
C GLN A 121 -0.60 -11.21 -2.03
N ALA A 122 0.01 -10.88 -0.88
CA ALA A 122 1.07 -9.87 -0.81
C ALA A 122 2.31 -10.29 -1.61
N LYS A 123 2.69 -11.57 -1.56
CA LYS A 123 3.80 -12.11 -2.33
C LYS A 123 3.52 -12.08 -3.83
N ASP A 124 2.31 -12.44 -4.24
CA ASP A 124 1.91 -12.42 -5.65
C ASP A 124 1.86 -10.99 -6.20
N ALA A 125 1.30 -10.04 -5.45
CA ALA A 125 1.31 -8.62 -5.80
C ALA A 125 2.73 -8.05 -5.88
N ALA A 126 3.62 -8.42 -4.96
CA ALA A 126 5.03 -8.04 -5.02
C ALA A 126 5.75 -8.64 -6.23
N ALA A 127 5.45 -9.88 -6.60
CA ALA A 127 6.00 -10.52 -7.79
C ALA A 127 5.49 -9.86 -9.08
N GLU A 128 4.19 -9.55 -9.16
CA GLU A 128 3.58 -8.88 -10.31
C GLU A 128 4.15 -7.48 -10.52
N THR A 129 4.26 -6.69 -9.45
CA THR A 129 4.87 -5.35 -9.52
C THR A 129 6.34 -5.41 -9.93
N ALA A 130 7.11 -6.36 -9.39
CA ALA A 130 8.51 -6.56 -9.81
C ALA A 130 8.61 -6.96 -11.30
N ALA A 131 7.75 -7.86 -11.77
CA ALA A 131 7.69 -8.28 -13.17
C ALA A 131 7.30 -7.10 -14.09
N ALA A 132 6.32 -6.29 -13.69
CA ALA A 132 5.90 -5.09 -14.41
C ALA A 132 7.03 -4.05 -14.51
N HIS A 133 7.79 -3.83 -13.44
CA HIS A 133 8.95 -2.94 -13.46
C HIS A 133 10.06 -3.45 -14.39
N VAL A 134 10.34 -4.75 -14.40
CA VAL A 134 11.30 -5.36 -15.33
C VAL A 134 10.84 -5.21 -16.77
N ALA A 135 9.56 -5.50 -17.05
CA ALA A 135 8.98 -5.34 -18.37
C ALA A 135 9.01 -3.88 -18.86
N ALA A 136 8.68 -2.92 -18.00
CA ALA A 136 8.74 -1.50 -18.31
C ALA A 136 10.18 -1.03 -18.62
N ARG A 137 11.16 -1.46 -17.83
CA ARG A 137 12.58 -1.16 -18.09
C ARG A 137 13.06 -1.76 -19.41
N LYS A 138 12.66 -3.00 -19.71
CA LYS A 138 12.96 -3.65 -20.98
C LYS A 138 12.34 -2.89 -22.15
N LEU A 139 11.06 -2.55 -22.07
CA LEU A 139 10.36 -1.79 -23.10
C LEU A 139 11.01 -0.42 -23.33
N ALA A 140 11.40 0.28 -22.26
CA ALA A 140 12.10 1.56 -22.37
C ALA A 140 13.47 1.42 -23.05
N ALA A 141 14.23 0.36 -22.72
CA ALA A 141 15.51 0.08 -23.35
C ALA A 141 15.34 -0.27 -24.84
N ASP A 142 14.37 -1.13 -25.17
CA ASP A 142 14.06 -1.53 -26.55
C ASP A 142 13.59 -0.33 -27.39
N ALA A 143 12.72 0.51 -26.83
CA ALA A 143 12.26 1.74 -27.49
C ALA A 143 13.40 2.72 -27.74
N LYS A 144 14.31 2.89 -26.77
CA LYS A 144 15.50 3.75 -26.93
C LYS A 144 16.46 3.20 -27.98
N ALA A 145 16.68 1.88 -27.99
CA ALA A 145 17.52 1.23 -29.01
C ALA A 145 16.93 1.40 -30.41
N LYS A 146 15.61 1.19 -30.56
CA LYS A 146 14.91 1.39 -31.82
C LYS A 146 14.97 2.85 -32.28
N ALA A 147 14.70 3.81 -31.40
CA ALA A 147 14.79 5.22 -31.72
C ALA A 147 16.21 5.63 -32.14
N ALA A 148 17.25 5.13 -31.46
CA ALA A 148 18.63 5.40 -31.84
C ALA A 148 18.99 4.81 -33.21
N ALA A 149 18.49 3.61 -33.52
CA ALA A 149 18.69 2.99 -34.84
C ALA A 149 17.97 3.77 -35.96
N GLU A 150 16.73 4.20 -35.73
CA GLU A 150 15.98 5.03 -36.68
C GLU A 150 16.64 6.40 -36.89
N GLN A 151 17.13 7.03 -35.82
CA GLN A 151 17.90 8.29 -35.90
C GLN A 151 19.18 8.12 -36.70
N ALA A 152 19.96 7.08 -36.44
CA ALA A 152 21.19 6.80 -37.19
C ALA A 152 20.91 6.55 -38.68
N ALA A 153 19.83 5.82 -39.00
CA ALA A 153 19.42 5.59 -40.39
C ALA A 153 18.95 6.87 -41.08
N ALA A 154 18.17 7.71 -40.40
CA ALA A 154 17.72 8.99 -40.93
C ALA A 154 18.91 9.95 -41.15
N GLN A 155 19.84 10.00 -40.20
CA GLN A 155 21.05 10.81 -40.30
C GLN A 155 21.94 10.37 -41.46
N ALA A 156 22.18 9.07 -41.61
CA ALA A 156 22.94 8.53 -42.75
C ALA A 156 22.29 8.85 -44.10
N LYS A 157 20.95 8.82 -44.18
CA LYS A 157 20.20 9.18 -45.39
C LYS A 157 20.32 10.67 -45.72
N GLU A 158 20.19 11.54 -44.72
CA GLU A 158 20.35 12.98 -44.92
C GLU A 158 21.80 13.35 -45.27
N ASP A 159 22.79 12.74 -44.62
CA ASP A 159 24.21 12.94 -44.94
C ASP A 159 24.51 12.52 -46.39
N ALA A 160 23.95 11.40 -46.86
CA ALA A 160 24.07 10.99 -48.25
C ALA A 160 23.41 12.00 -49.21
N ARG A 161 22.24 12.54 -48.86
CA ARG A 161 21.56 13.56 -49.67
C ARG A 161 22.37 14.87 -49.71
N LEU A 162 22.89 15.32 -48.58
CA LEU A 162 23.71 16.52 -48.48
C LEU A 162 25.00 16.38 -49.29
N ASN A 163 25.68 15.22 -49.20
CA ASN A 163 26.87 14.95 -50.00
C ASN A 163 26.58 14.96 -51.51
N ALA A 164 25.44 14.43 -51.93
CA ALA A 164 25.03 14.48 -53.34
C ALA A 164 24.79 15.92 -53.82
N VAL A 165 24.06 16.73 -53.04
CA VAL A 165 23.81 18.15 -53.35
C VAL A 165 25.11 18.97 -53.34
N LEU A 166 26.03 18.67 -52.43
CA LEU A 166 27.34 19.31 -52.38
C LEU A 166 28.15 19.00 -53.64
N ALA A 167 28.23 17.72 -54.03
CA ALA A 167 28.94 17.31 -55.24
C ALA A 167 28.35 17.94 -56.51
N GLU A 168 27.02 18.01 -56.62
CA GLU A 168 26.32 18.68 -57.73
C GLU A 168 26.63 20.18 -57.75
N SER A 169 26.58 20.84 -56.58
CA SER A 169 26.88 22.27 -56.45
C SER A 169 28.33 22.58 -56.81
N GLU A 170 29.28 21.76 -56.36
CA GLU A 170 30.70 21.88 -56.72
C GLU A 170 30.93 21.68 -58.22
N ALA A 171 30.23 20.75 -58.85
CA ALA A 171 30.28 20.58 -60.31
C ALA A 171 29.72 21.81 -61.04
N SER A 172 28.59 22.36 -60.59
CA SER A 172 28.00 23.58 -61.16
C SER A 172 28.91 24.80 -61.01
N ILE A 173 29.52 24.98 -59.83
CA ILE A 173 30.47 26.06 -59.57
C ILE A 173 31.70 25.93 -60.47
N ARG A 174 32.26 24.72 -60.64
CA ARG A 174 33.38 24.48 -61.55
C ARG A 174 33.01 24.83 -62.99
N ALA A 175 31.86 24.37 -63.48
CA ALA A 175 31.40 24.67 -64.83
C ALA A 175 31.26 26.19 -65.06
N LYS A 176 30.63 26.92 -64.13
CA LYS A 176 30.49 28.38 -64.21
C LYS A 176 31.84 29.11 -64.14
N ARG A 177 32.78 28.61 -63.34
CA ARG A 177 34.14 29.15 -63.27
C ARG A 177 34.85 28.98 -64.60
N ASP A 178 34.78 27.79 -65.20
CA ASP A 178 35.45 27.49 -66.47
C ASP A 178 34.84 28.32 -67.62
N GLU A 179 33.51 28.48 -67.64
CA GLU A 179 32.79 29.38 -68.54
C GLU A 179 33.23 30.85 -68.38
N ALA A 180 33.27 31.36 -67.13
CA ALA A 180 33.73 32.71 -66.86
C ALA A 180 35.19 32.93 -67.28
N LEU A 181 36.08 31.96 -67.05
CA LEU A 181 37.48 32.02 -67.50
C LEU A 181 37.61 32.01 -69.03
N SER A 182 36.73 31.30 -69.74
CA SER A 182 36.65 31.35 -71.21
C SER A 182 36.29 32.76 -71.68
N HIS A 183 35.26 33.38 -71.10
CA HIS A 183 34.86 34.74 -71.45
C HIS A 183 35.96 35.79 -71.14
N VAL A 184 36.69 35.63 -70.03
CA VAL A 184 37.85 36.51 -69.74
C VAL A 184 38.92 36.36 -70.81
N THR A 185 39.19 35.14 -71.29
CA THR A 185 40.17 34.87 -72.35
C THR A 185 39.76 35.50 -73.68
N GLU A 186 38.48 35.44 -74.03
CA GLU A 186 37.90 36.12 -75.20
C GLU A 186 38.03 37.64 -75.08
N ILE A 187 37.59 38.24 -73.97
CA ILE A 187 37.68 39.69 -73.73
C ILE A 187 39.13 40.16 -73.76
N ALA A 188 40.05 39.40 -73.16
CA ALA A 188 41.48 39.73 -73.18
C ALA A 188 42.05 39.70 -74.62
N THR A 189 41.65 38.72 -75.43
CA THR A 189 42.06 38.60 -76.83
C THR A 189 41.53 39.77 -77.67
N ASP A 190 40.24 40.09 -77.52
CA ASP A 190 39.61 41.21 -78.22
C ASP A 190 40.22 42.55 -77.82
N THR A 191 40.46 42.76 -76.53
CA THR A 191 41.11 43.97 -76.01
C THR A 191 42.56 44.10 -76.51
N ALA A 192 43.33 43.02 -76.48
CA ALA A 192 44.71 43.00 -77.00
C ALA A 192 44.75 43.27 -78.51
N SER A 193 43.83 42.68 -79.29
CA SER A 193 43.71 42.94 -80.73
C SER A 193 43.40 44.41 -81.00
N ALA A 194 42.43 44.99 -80.28
CA ALA A 194 42.08 46.40 -80.41
C ALA A 194 43.26 47.33 -80.04
N LEU A 195 44.03 46.98 -79.02
CA LEU A 195 45.22 47.73 -78.61
C LEU A 195 46.31 47.71 -79.69
N ILE A 196 46.59 46.53 -80.27
CA ILE A 196 47.60 46.37 -81.33
C ILE A 196 47.19 47.10 -82.61
N GLU A 197 45.91 47.02 -82.99
CA GLU A 197 45.38 47.74 -84.15
C GLU A 197 45.52 49.26 -83.97
N LYS A 198 45.26 49.77 -82.76
CA LYS A 198 45.47 51.19 -82.43
C LYS A 198 46.95 51.61 -82.47
N LEU A 199 47.88 50.72 -82.10
CA LEU A 199 49.31 51.03 -82.06
C LEU A 199 50.01 50.91 -83.42
N THR A 200 49.61 49.94 -84.25
CA THR A 200 50.29 49.58 -85.50
C THR A 200 49.53 49.97 -86.76
N GLY A 201 48.26 50.37 -86.64
CA GLY A 201 47.40 50.80 -87.75
C GLY A 201 46.92 49.65 -88.66
N LYS A 202 47.24 48.40 -88.33
CA LYS A 202 46.77 47.19 -89.05
C LYS A 202 46.28 46.16 -88.05
N ALA A 203 45.15 45.52 -88.36
CA ALA A 203 44.60 44.45 -87.53
C ALA A 203 45.51 43.21 -87.56
N PRO A 204 45.92 42.66 -86.40
CA PRO A 204 46.67 41.40 -86.33
C PRO A 204 45.80 40.20 -86.76
N THR A 205 46.42 39.18 -87.33
CA THR A 205 45.71 37.95 -87.73
C THR A 205 45.37 37.10 -86.49
N LYS A 206 44.13 36.60 -86.40
CA LYS A 206 43.63 35.79 -85.27
C LYS A 206 44.54 34.59 -84.94
N THR A 207 45.20 34.01 -85.93
CA THR A 207 46.13 32.88 -85.77
C THR A 207 47.41 33.25 -85.02
N ALA A 208 47.93 34.47 -85.17
CA ALA A 208 49.13 34.93 -84.48
C ALA A 208 48.85 35.26 -83.00
N LEU A 209 47.70 35.88 -82.73
CA LEU A 209 47.24 36.20 -81.37
C LEU A 209 47.01 34.94 -80.52
N THR A 210 46.28 33.97 -81.07
CA THR A 210 46.00 32.70 -80.38
C THR A 210 47.27 31.86 -80.15
N ALA A 211 48.23 31.89 -81.07
CA ALA A 211 49.52 31.24 -80.90
C ALA A 211 50.39 31.90 -79.80
N ALA A 212 50.35 33.22 -79.67
CA ALA A 212 51.07 33.96 -78.63
C ALA A 212 50.48 33.72 -77.24
N LEU A 213 49.14 33.70 -77.13
CA LEU A 213 48.43 33.46 -75.87
C LEU A 213 48.64 32.05 -75.32
N LYS A 214 48.74 31.04 -76.19
CA LYS A 214 48.96 29.63 -75.80
C LYS A 214 50.42 29.32 -75.39
N LYS A 215 51.35 30.24 -75.67
CA LYS A 215 52.79 30.12 -75.36
C LYS A 215 53.17 30.85 -74.07
N ALA A 216 52.29 31.69 -73.54
CA ALA A 216 52.37 32.32 -72.23
C ALA A 216 51.68 31.43 -71.18
#